data_AF-A0A956PEN7-F1
#
_entry.id   AF-A0A956PEN7-F1
#
_cell.length_a   1.000
_cell.length_b   1.000
_cell.length_c   1.000
_cell.angle_alpha   90.00
_cell.angle_beta   90.00
_cell.angle_gamma   90.00
#
_symmetry.space_group_name_H-M   'P 1'
#
loop_
_entity.id
_entity.type
_entity.pdbx_description
1 polymer ?
#
loop_
_entity_poly.entity_id
_entity_poly.type
_entity_poly.pdbx_seq_one_letter_code
_entity_poly.pdbx_strand_id
1 'polypeptide(L)'
;MPRYNPREPRPNPEVKEILDCIKRTHADLQRADTHTQRRGYARILKAHLEMLDGEPETFTDLQPGKVDWSRRLDGPDLRERARMTEESPFDTPGETNGDFFFYADGGYVSLLYRGEVVDPYQIPLMHRYGPWSSSLEKLYASAAPTTHHFTDPEMLRRFVGSKGNPHRQNQFWLLPDPRGLQGGGSMLLKTYATQGNAIKAADRLGEQLDIRFVVAVPRIAFLNR
;
A
#
# COMPACT_ATOMS: atom_id res chain seq x y z
N MET A 1 8.46 24.15 9.26
CA MET A 1 8.09 22.84 9.84
C MET A 1 9.18 21.84 9.44
N PRO A 2 9.74 21.05 10.36
CA PRO A 2 10.67 20.00 9.99
C PRO A 2 10.00 19.08 8.96
N ARG A 3 10.72 18.79 7.88
CA ARG A 3 10.24 17.90 6.81
C ARG A 3 10.13 16.51 7.43
N TYR A 4 8.91 15.98 7.56
CA TYR A 4 8.68 14.64 8.13
C TYR A 4 9.59 13.61 7.46
N ASN A 5 10.35 12.87 8.27
CA ASN A 5 11.28 11.83 7.84
C ASN A 5 10.78 10.47 8.35
N PRO A 6 10.36 9.55 7.48
CA PRO A 6 9.78 8.27 7.90
C PRO A 6 10.80 7.32 8.54
N ARG A 7 12.10 7.65 8.50
CA ARG A 7 13.19 6.91 9.17
C ARG A 7 13.46 7.39 10.60
N GLU A 8 12.89 8.52 10.99
CA GLU A 8 13.08 9.06 12.34
C GLU A 8 12.02 8.49 13.29
N PRO A 9 12.40 8.11 14.53
CA PRO A 9 11.44 7.69 15.54
C PRO A 9 10.41 8.79 15.81
N ARG A 10 9.14 8.40 15.93
CA ARG A 10 8.04 9.28 16.34
C ARG A 10 7.22 8.65 17.45
N PRO A 11 6.40 9.45 18.18
CA PRO A 11 5.51 8.91 19.18
C PRO A 11 4.57 7.83 18.60
N ASN A 12 4.45 6.72 19.31
CA ASN A 12 3.55 5.63 18.95
C ASN A 12 2.08 6.10 19.13
N PRO A 13 1.26 6.14 18.06
CA PRO A 13 -0.14 6.54 18.16
C PRO A 13 -0.95 5.59 19.04
N GLU A 14 -0.58 4.29 19.09
CA GLU A 14 -1.27 3.28 19.89
C GLU A 14 -1.15 3.58 21.38
N VAL A 15 0.00 4.11 21.84
CA VAL A 15 0.19 4.56 23.22
C VAL A 15 -0.86 5.60 23.61
N LYS A 16 -1.16 6.58 22.73
CA LYS A 16 -2.19 7.58 23.02
C LYS A 16 -3.58 6.95 23.10
N GLU A 17 -3.90 6.04 22.19
CA GLU A 17 -5.20 5.34 22.19
C GLU A 17 -5.39 4.50 23.45
N ILE A 18 -4.35 3.77 23.86
CA ILE A 18 -4.34 2.99 25.11
C ILE A 18 -4.51 3.91 26.32
N LEU A 19 -3.81 5.05 26.38
CA LEU A 19 -3.97 6.04 27.45
C LEU A 19 -5.40 6.60 27.51
N ASP A 20 -6.04 6.84 26.37
CA ASP A 20 -7.42 7.32 26.31
C ASP A 20 -8.42 6.21 26.72
N CYS A 21 -8.14 4.94 26.42
CA CYS A 21 -8.88 3.79 26.96
C CYS A 21 -8.73 3.70 28.49
N ILE A 22 -7.50 3.79 29.02
CA ILE A 22 -7.20 3.79 30.46
C ILE A 22 -7.99 4.89 31.17
N LYS A 23 -7.97 6.13 30.66
CA LYS A 23 -8.70 7.26 31.25
C LYS A 23 -10.21 7.01 31.31
N ARG A 24 -10.79 6.50 30.21
CA ARG A 24 -12.22 6.17 30.13
C ARG A 24 -12.60 5.07 31.12
N THR A 25 -11.88 3.94 31.09
CA THR A 25 -12.16 2.81 32.00
C THR A 25 -11.95 3.17 33.46
N HIS A 26 -10.96 4.01 33.78
CA HIS A 26 -10.77 4.52 35.14
C HIS A 26 -11.96 5.39 35.58
N ALA A 27 -12.46 6.27 34.72
CA ALA A 27 -13.65 7.08 35.04
C ALA A 27 -14.90 6.20 35.26
N ASP A 28 -15.09 5.17 34.44
CA ASP A 28 -16.19 4.21 34.60
C ASP A 28 -16.07 3.40 35.90
N LEU A 29 -14.86 2.99 36.27
CA LEU A 29 -14.57 2.33 37.54
C LEU A 29 -14.95 3.20 38.74
N GLN A 30 -14.61 4.50 38.72
CA GLN A 30 -14.94 5.45 39.78
C GLN A 30 -16.45 5.67 39.93
N ARG A 31 -17.19 5.61 38.82
CA ARG A 31 -18.66 5.80 38.78
C ARG A 31 -19.45 4.52 39.05
N ALA A 32 -18.79 3.37 39.20
CA ALA A 32 -19.47 2.10 39.36
C ALA A 32 -20.12 1.95 40.75
N ASP A 33 -21.43 1.71 40.76
CA ASP A 33 -22.25 1.60 41.97
C ASP A 33 -22.20 0.19 42.60
N THR A 34 -21.91 -0.84 41.81
CA THR A 34 -21.90 -2.23 42.29
C THR A 34 -20.49 -2.82 42.34
N HIS A 35 -20.28 -3.74 43.29
CA HIS A 35 -19.03 -4.48 43.42
C HIS A 35 -18.70 -5.29 42.14
N THR A 36 -19.71 -5.87 41.48
CA THR A 36 -19.54 -6.62 40.23
C THR A 36 -19.04 -5.73 39.10
N GLN A 37 -19.63 -4.53 38.92
CA GLN A 37 -19.17 -3.56 37.93
C GLN A 37 -17.74 -3.09 38.22
N ARG A 38 -17.42 -2.77 39.48
CA ARG A 38 -16.06 -2.39 39.88
C ARG A 38 -15.04 -3.48 39.54
N ARG A 39 -15.35 -4.74 39.85
CA ARG A 39 -14.49 -5.88 39.49
C ARG A 39 -14.34 -6.03 37.97
N GLY A 40 -15.40 -5.79 37.20
CA GLY A 40 -15.37 -5.80 35.75
C GLY A 40 -14.43 -4.73 35.18
N TYR A 41 -14.65 -3.47 35.52
CA TYR A 41 -13.81 -2.36 35.06
C TYR A 41 -12.36 -2.46 35.54
N ALA A 42 -12.10 -2.95 36.76
CA ALA A 42 -10.74 -3.17 37.24
C ALA A 42 -9.96 -4.20 36.39
N ARG A 43 -10.64 -5.25 35.89
CA ARG A 43 -10.02 -6.23 34.97
C ARG A 43 -9.70 -5.62 33.61
N ILE A 44 -10.62 -4.83 33.06
CA ILE A 44 -10.41 -4.14 31.78
C ILE A 44 -9.26 -3.13 31.91
N LEU A 45 -9.25 -2.35 32.99
CA LEU A 45 -8.17 -1.39 33.28
C LEU A 45 -6.82 -2.09 33.40
N LYS A 46 -6.76 -3.22 34.11
CA LYS A 46 -5.56 -4.04 34.19
C LYS A 46 -5.07 -4.47 32.81
N ALA A 47 -5.96 -4.96 31.94
CA ALA A 47 -5.61 -5.35 30.58
C ALA A 47 -5.04 -4.17 29.77
N HIS A 48 -5.61 -2.97 29.88
CA HIS A 48 -5.07 -1.79 29.19
C HIS A 48 -3.70 -1.35 29.73
N LEU A 49 -3.45 -1.49 31.04
CA LEU A 49 -2.13 -1.21 31.62
C LEU A 49 -1.08 -2.23 31.15
N GLU A 50 -1.44 -3.51 31.05
CA GLU A 50 -0.58 -4.56 30.49
C GLU A 50 -0.29 -4.32 29.01
N MET A 51 -1.27 -3.84 28.23
CA MET A 51 -1.05 -3.40 26.85
C MET A 51 -0.05 -2.23 26.78
N LEU A 52 -0.21 -1.22 27.64
CA LEU A 52 0.68 -0.05 27.66
C LEU A 52 2.14 -0.43 27.97
N ASP A 53 2.35 -1.36 28.90
CA ASP A 53 3.69 -1.84 29.28
C ASP A 53 4.38 -2.60 28.13
N GLY A 54 3.59 -3.22 27.25
CA GLY A 54 4.09 -3.94 26.07
C GLY A 54 4.39 -3.05 24.86
N GLU A 55 3.87 -1.82 24.81
CA GLU A 55 4.00 -0.94 23.65
C GLU A 55 5.24 -0.03 23.75
N PRO A 56 6.08 0.06 22.70
CA PRO A 56 7.19 0.99 22.70
C PRO A 56 6.69 2.44 22.65
N GLU A 57 7.35 3.34 23.38
CA GLU A 57 7.01 4.77 23.41
C GLU A 57 7.13 5.43 22.02
N THR A 58 8.07 4.94 21.23
CA THR A 58 8.35 5.44 19.89
C THR A 58 8.50 4.29 18.90
N PHE A 59 8.23 4.59 17.63
CA PHE A 59 8.43 3.66 16.54
C PHE A 59 8.81 4.42 15.26
N THR A 60 9.29 3.67 14.27
CA THR A 60 9.67 4.21 12.96
C THR A 60 8.67 3.72 11.92
N ASP A 61 8.19 4.63 11.06
CA ASP A 61 7.20 4.29 10.03
C ASP A 61 7.77 3.40 8.92
N LEU A 62 9.08 3.51 8.67
CA LEU A 62 9.80 2.71 7.70
C LEU A 62 10.63 1.65 8.42
N GLN A 63 10.34 0.37 8.19
CA GLN A 63 11.02 -0.75 8.83
C GLN A 63 11.75 -1.63 7.82
N PRO A 64 12.91 -2.20 8.19
CA PRO A 64 13.64 -3.15 7.33
C PRO A 64 12.90 -4.49 7.25
N GLY A 65 13.02 -5.15 6.10
CA GLY A 65 12.58 -6.54 5.94
C GLY A 65 11.26 -6.71 5.20
N LYS A 66 11.09 -7.92 4.66
CA LYS A 66 9.94 -8.33 3.86
C LYS A 66 8.79 -8.78 4.75
N VAL A 67 7.72 -8.03 4.69
CA VAL A 67 6.41 -8.63 4.80
C VAL A 67 6.07 -9.19 3.40
N ASP A 68 6.31 -10.49 3.18
CA ASP A 68 5.98 -11.16 1.91
C ASP A 68 4.51 -11.61 1.91
N TRP A 69 3.64 -10.75 1.41
CA TRP A 69 2.25 -11.10 1.12
C TRP A 69 2.02 -10.96 -0.37
N SER A 70 2.40 -11.99 -1.11
CA SER A 70 2.13 -12.16 -2.54
C SER A 70 0.62 -12.16 -2.84
N ARG A 71 -0.08 -11.03 -2.66
CA ARG A 71 -1.38 -10.73 -3.26
C ARG A 71 -1.16 -10.48 -4.76
N ARG A 72 -0.49 -11.44 -5.39
CA ARG A 72 -0.49 -11.60 -6.83
C ARG A 72 -1.88 -12.11 -7.17
N LEU A 73 -2.40 -11.63 -8.29
CA LEU A 73 -3.45 -12.37 -8.94
C LEU A 73 -2.82 -13.72 -9.31
N ASP A 74 -3.13 -14.78 -8.56
CA ASP A 74 -2.93 -16.15 -9.04
C ASP A 74 -3.78 -16.22 -10.30
N GLY A 75 -3.13 -16.03 -11.43
CA GLY A 75 -3.81 -15.86 -12.69
C GLY A 75 -4.64 -17.12 -12.95
N PRO A 76 -5.89 -16.99 -13.47
CA PRO A 76 -6.41 -18.06 -14.29
C PRO A 76 -5.41 -18.34 -15.42
N ASP A 77 -5.56 -19.47 -16.12
CA ASP A 77 -4.70 -19.80 -17.25
C ASP A 77 -4.88 -18.78 -18.39
N LEU A 78 -4.20 -17.64 -18.25
CA LEU A 78 -4.23 -16.46 -19.11
C LEU A 78 -3.48 -16.69 -20.40
N ARG A 79 -2.69 -17.78 -20.45
CA ARG A 79 -1.79 -18.18 -21.54
C ARG A 79 -2.46 -18.16 -22.91
N GLU A 80 -3.78 -18.39 -22.97
CA GLU A 80 -4.54 -18.43 -24.22
C GLU A 80 -4.86 -17.05 -24.82
N ARG A 81 -4.94 -15.97 -24.01
CA ARG A 81 -5.30 -14.62 -24.49
C ARG A 81 -4.21 -13.57 -24.31
N ALA A 82 -3.41 -13.70 -23.26
CA ALA A 82 -2.25 -12.84 -22.99
C ALA A 82 -1.08 -13.75 -22.58
N ARG A 83 0.05 -13.67 -23.27
CA ARG A 83 1.24 -14.44 -22.87
C ARG A 83 1.81 -13.81 -21.60
N MET A 84 1.26 -14.23 -20.45
CA MET A 84 1.77 -13.89 -19.14
C MET A 84 3.20 -14.39 -19.01
N THR A 85 4.03 -13.55 -18.44
CA THR A 85 5.39 -13.87 -18.04
C THR A 85 5.39 -14.36 -16.59
N GLU A 86 6.56 -14.77 -16.10
CA GLU A 86 6.76 -15.09 -14.68
C GLU A 86 7.16 -13.85 -13.85
N GLU A 87 7.36 -12.70 -14.49
CA GLU A 87 7.91 -11.49 -13.87
C GLU A 87 6.82 -10.58 -13.30
N SER A 88 7.02 -10.08 -12.09
CA SER A 88 6.26 -8.95 -11.55
C SER A 88 6.68 -7.65 -12.25
N PRO A 89 5.78 -6.65 -12.41
CA PRO A 89 6.18 -5.33 -12.90
C PRO A 89 7.30 -4.68 -12.08
N PHE A 90 7.47 -5.10 -10.82
CA PHE A 90 8.49 -4.59 -9.90
C PHE A 90 9.81 -5.39 -9.91
N ASP A 91 9.92 -6.55 -10.57
CA ASP A 91 11.12 -7.38 -10.44
C ASP A 91 12.33 -6.79 -11.23
N THR A 92 12.09 -6.31 -12.45
CA THR A 92 13.13 -5.76 -13.34
C THR A 92 13.10 -4.21 -13.37
N PRO A 93 14.18 -3.51 -12.96
CA PRO A 93 14.26 -2.05 -13.02
C PRO A 93 14.52 -1.54 -14.44
N GLY A 94 14.33 -0.25 -14.66
CA GLY A 94 14.57 0.43 -15.93
C GLY A 94 13.30 0.62 -16.77
N GLU A 95 13.50 1.13 -17.98
CA GLU A 95 12.44 1.35 -18.95
C GLU A 95 11.96 0.04 -19.58
N THR A 96 10.68 -0.02 -19.90
CA THR A 96 10.06 -1.14 -20.63
C THR A 96 9.19 -0.60 -21.76
N ASN A 97 9.07 -1.37 -22.83
CA ASN A 97 8.21 -1.03 -23.96
C ASN A 97 7.41 -2.28 -24.36
N GLY A 98 6.08 -2.17 -24.35
CA GLY A 98 5.18 -3.28 -24.69
C GLY A 98 4.97 -4.33 -23.59
N ASP A 99 5.30 -4.01 -22.35
CA ASP A 99 4.98 -4.84 -21.18
C ASP A 99 3.78 -4.25 -20.43
N PHE A 100 2.81 -5.08 -20.11
CA PHE A 100 1.54 -4.67 -19.48
C PHE A 100 1.25 -5.49 -18.22
N PHE A 101 0.40 -4.96 -17.35
CA PHE A 101 -0.09 -5.68 -16.17
C PHE A 101 -1.48 -5.20 -15.77
N PHE A 102 -2.20 -6.02 -15.03
CA PHE A 102 -3.48 -5.65 -14.43
C PHE A 102 -3.27 -5.06 -13.04
N TYR A 103 -4.00 -3.98 -12.76
CA TYR A 103 -4.12 -3.37 -11.44
C TYR A 103 -5.61 -3.30 -11.09
N ALA A 104 -5.98 -3.88 -9.95
CA ALA A 104 -7.36 -3.98 -9.49
C ALA A 104 -7.56 -3.36 -8.11
N ASP A 105 -8.82 -3.22 -7.71
CA ASP A 105 -9.20 -2.69 -6.39
C ASP A 105 -8.57 -3.50 -5.24
N GLY A 106 -8.34 -2.87 -4.10
CA GLY A 106 -7.60 -3.51 -2.99
C GLY A 106 -6.09 -3.68 -3.23
N GLY A 107 -5.57 -3.17 -4.35
CA GLY A 107 -4.13 -3.07 -4.59
C GLY A 107 -3.50 -4.29 -5.25
N TYR A 108 -4.30 -5.19 -5.85
CA TYR A 108 -3.79 -6.35 -6.55
C TYR A 108 -3.06 -5.96 -7.83
N VAL A 109 -1.94 -6.64 -8.08
CA VAL A 109 -1.11 -6.47 -9.28
C VAL A 109 -0.85 -7.85 -9.90
N SER A 110 -1.05 -7.99 -11.22
CA SER A 110 -0.70 -9.23 -11.93
C SER A 110 0.79 -9.30 -12.27
N LEU A 111 1.24 -10.47 -12.75
CA LEU A 111 2.50 -10.57 -13.51
C LEU A 111 2.40 -9.77 -14.81
N LEU A 112 3.56 -9.49 -15.42
CA LEU A 112 3.64 -8.83 -16.72
C LEU A 112 3.09 -9.76 -17.81
N TYR A 113 2.49 -9.19 -18.84
CA TYR A 113 2.21 -9.85 -20.10
C TYR A 113 2.65 -9.00 -21.27
N ARG A 114 2.90 -9.67 -22.40
CA ARG A 114 3.37 -9.05 -23.64
C ARG A 114 2.34 -9.17 -24.74
N GLY A 115 2.37 -8.20 -25.66
CA GLY A 115 1.54 -8.18 -26.86
C GLY A 115 0.60 -6.99 -26.88
N GLU A 116 -0.68 -7.23 -27.10
CA GLU A 116 -1.70 -6.19 -27.18
C GLU A 116 -2.38 -5.95 -25.84
N VAL A 117 -2.96 -4.76 -25.68
CA VAL A 117 -3.70 -4.40 -24.47
C VAL A 117 -4.94 -5.28 -24.35
N VAL A 118 -5.02 -6.03 -23.25
CA VAL A 118 -6.16 -6.92 -23.00
C VAL A 118 -7.17 -6.27 -22.05
N ASP A 119 -8.46 -6.48 -22.35
CA ASP A 119 -9.55 -6.12 -21.46
C ASP A 119 -9.57 -7.05 -20.23
N PRO A 120 -9.39 -6.53 -18.99
CA PRO A 120 -9.44 -7.33 -17.77
C PRO A 120 -10.75 -8.11 -17.57
N TYR A 121 -11.88 -7.71 -18.15
CA TYR A 121 -13.13 -8.49 -18.04
C TYR A 121 -13.22 -9.66 -19.01
N GLN A 122 -12.37 -9.68 -20.04
CA GLN A 122 -12.20 -10.84 -20.89
C GLN A 122 -11.34 -11.94 -20.23
N ILE A 123 -10.83 -11.67 -19.03
CA ILE A 123 -10.04 -12.59 -18.23
C ILE A 123 -10.95 -13.28 -17.20
N PRO A 124 -10.96 -14.62 -17.14
CA PRO A 124 -11.71 -15.34 -16.13
C PRO A 124 -11.38 -14.82 -14.72
N LEU A 125 -12.35 -14.78 -13.82
CA LEU A 125 -12.16 -14.44 -12.40
C LEU A 125 -11.65 -13.02 -12.09
N MET A 126 -11.30 -12.17 -13.07
CA MET A 126 -10.85 -10.79 -12.80
C MET A 126 -11.90 -9.96 -12.06
N HIS A 127 -13.19 -10.19 -12.36
CA HIS A 127 -14.32 -9.59 -11.64
C HIS A 127 -14.35 -9.86 -10.12
N ARG A 128 -13.63 -10.88 -9.63
CA ARG A 128 -13.56 -11.22 -8.20
C ARG A 128 -12.64 -10.31 -7.40
N TYR A 129 -11.77 -9.57 -8.08
CA TYR A 129 -10.77 -8.70 -7.45
C TYR A 129 -11.24 -7.24 -7.33
N GLY A 130 -12.56 -7.03 -7.49
CA GLY A 130 -13.24 -5.80 -7.13
C GLY A 130 -14.04 -5.17 -8.26
N PRO A 131 -14.72 -4.04 -7.96
CA PRO A 131 -15.58 -3.35 -8.91
C PRO A 131 -14.79 -2.58 -9.98
N TRP A 132 -13.46 -2.48 -9.87
CA TRP A 132 -12.65 -1.71 -10.81
C TRP A 132 -11.35 -2.43 -11.10
N SER A 133 -11.01 -2.53 -12.39
CA SER A 133 -9.78 -3.14 -12.87
C SER A 133 -9.29 -2.38 -14.09
N SER A 134 -7.97 -2.23 -14.19
CA SER A 134 -7.32 -1.57 -15.33
C SER A 134 -6.19 -2.41 -15.88
N SER A 135 -6.04 -2.33 -17.19
CA SER A 135 -4.84 -2.75 -17.90
C SER A 135 -3.89 -1.55 -18.02
N LEU A 136 -2.69 -1.70 -17.47
CA LEU A 136 -1.67 -0.67 -17.41
C LEU A 136 -0.47 -1.11 -18.26
N GLU A 137 0.10 -0.17 -18.99
CA GLU A 137 1.40 -0.34 -19.62
C GLU A 137 2.48 0.08 -18.64
N LYS A 138 3.46 -0.80 -18.38
CA LYS A 138 4.66 -0.48 -17.60
C LYS A 138 5.59 0.36 -18.48
N LEU A 139 5.97 1.53 -17.98
CA LEU A 139 6.90 2.42 -18.67
C LEU A 139 8.27 2.43 -18.01
N TYR A 140 8.31 2.31 -16.68
CA TYR A 140 9.55 2.37 -15.91
C TYR A 140 9.40 1.70 -14.55
N ALA A 141 10.49 1.16 -14.02
CA ALA A 141 10.64 0.78 -12.61
C ALA A 141 11.94 1.37 -12.05
N SER A 142 11.88 1.99 -10.87
CA SER A 142 13.04 2.63 -10.23
C SER A 142 14.14 1.61 -9.91
N ALA A 143 15.39 2.06 -9.97
CA ALA A 143 16.56 1.20 -9.76
C ALA A 143 16.60 0.58 -8.34
N ALA A 144 16.31 1.39 -7.32
CA ALA A 144 16.35 0.98 -5.92
C ALA A 144 15.50 -0.28 -5.67
N PRO A 145 16.08 -1.35 -5.09
CA PRO A 145 15.33 -2.54 -4.72
C PRO A 145 14.51 -2.28 -3.45
N THR A 146 13.35 -2.91 -3.34
CA THR A 146 12.54 -2.86 -2.11
C THR A 146 13.21 -3.64 -0.99
N THR A 147 13.68 -2.95 0.03
CA THR A 147 14.28 -3.53 1.24
C THR A 147 13.57 -3.14 2.53
N HIS A 148 12.72 -2.12 2.45
CA HIS A 148 11.92 -1.61 3.56
C HIS A 148 10.44 -1.59 3.23
N HIS A 149 9.61 -1.44 4.26
CA HIS A 149 8.17 -1.26 4.13
C HIS A 149 7.65 -0.19 5.07
N PHE A 150 6.54 0.45 4.67
CA PHE A 150 5.76 1.30 5.56
C PHE A 150 4.86 0.46 6.46
N THR A 151 4.88 0.74 7.76
CA THR A 151 3.98 0.11 8.74
C THR A 151 2.54 0.61 8.60
N ASP A 152 2.36 1.84 8.12
CA ASP A 152 1.05 2.39 7.78
C ASP A 152 1.06 2.88 6.31
N PRO A 153 0.32 2.21 5.40
CA PRO A 153 0.17 2.64 4.01
C PRO A 153 -0.31 4.10 3.86
N GLU A 154 -1.11 4.62 4.79
CA GLU A 154 -1.58 6.01 4.75
C GLU A 154 -0.45 7.02 5.04
N MET A 155 0.58 6.61 5.78
CA MET A 155 1.76 7.46 6.03
C MET A 155 2.57 7.69 4.75
N LEU A 156 2.69 6.68 3.87
CA LEU A 156 3.31 6.88 2.55
C LEU A 156 2.54 7.92 1.72
N ARG A 157 1.20 7.89 1.75
CA ARG A 157 0.38 8.90 1.04
C ARG A 157 0.60 10.29 1.59
N ARG A 158 0.61 10.44 2.92
CA ARG A 158 0.89 11.72 3.59
C ARG A 158 2.28 12.25 3.25
N PHE A 159 3.28 11.38 3.22
CA PHE A 159 4.66 11.71 2.84
C PHE A 159 4.76 12.28 1.41
N VAL A 160 4.04 11.67 0.46
CA VAL A 160 4.08 12.08 -0.96
C VAL A 160 3.15 13.27 -1.27
N GLY A 161 2.19 13.56 -0.40
CA GLY A 161 1.26 14.67 -0.52
C GLY A 161 0.03 14.34 -1.37
N SER A 162 -0.77 15.37 -1.72
CA SER A 162 -2.11 15.17 -2.27
C SER A 162 -2.13 14.33 -3.56
N LYS A 163 -3.15 13.47 -3.63
CA LYS A 163 -3.47 12.60 -4.76
C LYS A 163 -4.00 13.46 -5.91
N GLY A 164 -3.36 13.39 -7.07
CA GLY A 164 -3.93 13.92 -8.31
C GLY A 164 -5.23 13.16 -8.64
N ASN A 165 -6.14 13.79 -9.37
CA ASN A 165 -7.43 13.20 -9.71
C ASN A 165 -7.22 12.05 -10.72
N PRO A 166 -7.40 10.77 -10.34
CA PRO A 166 -6.95 9.61 -11.13
C PRO A 166 -7.75 9.38 -12.41
N HIS A 167 -8.86 10.12 -12.59
CA HIS A 167 -9.78 10.00 -13.71
C HIS A 167 -9.41 10.87 -14.92
N ARG A 168 -8.31 11.63 -14.87
CA ARG A 168 -7.82 12.33 -16.06
C ARG A 168 -7.09 11.34 -16.97
N GLN A 169 -7.54 11.26 -18.22
CA GLN A 169 -6.87 10.47 -19.26
C GLN A 169 -5.41 10.93 -19.45
N ASN A 170 -4.55 10.01 -19.90
CA ASN A 170 -3.12 10.26 -20.18
C ASN A 170 -2.29 10.73 -18.97
N GLN A 171 -2.61 10.21 -17.78
CA GLN A 171 -1.77 10.44 -16.60
C GLN A 171 -0.87 9.24 -16.31
N PHE A 172 0.33 9.55 -15.83
CA PHE A 172 1.34 8.58 -15.44
C PHE A 172 1.16 8.24 -13.96
N TRP A 173 0.85 6.98 -13.70
CA TRP A 173 0.57 6.43 -12.40
C TRP A 173 1.88 6.02 -11.73
N LEU A 174 2.05 6.42 -10.48
CA LEU A 174 3.15 5.98 -9.63
C LEU A 174 2.62 4.98 -8.62
N LEU A 175 3.15 3.76 -8.68
CA LEU A 175 2.76 2.63 -7.84
C LEU A 175 3.97 2.17 -7.02
N PRO A 176 3.90 2.06 -5.68
CA PRO A 176 4.93 1.40 -4.88
C PRO A 176 4.85 -0.11 -5.04
N ASP A 177 5.99 -0.79 -4.92
CA ASP A 177 6.06 -2.24 -4.79
C ASP A 177 5.19 -2.68 -3.58
N PRO A 178 4.26 -3.63 -3.76
CA PRO A 178 3.48 -4.18 -2.65
C PRO A 178 4.31 -4.62 -1.45
N ARG A 179 5.55 -5.09 -1.65
CA ARG A 179 6.48 -5.47 -0.58
C ARG A 179 6.88 -4.28 0.30
N GLY A 180 6.74 -3.06 -0.20
CA GLY A 180 6.99 -1.82 0.52
C GLY A 180 5.82 -1.35 1.38
N LEU A 181 4.73 -2.11 1.46
CA LEU A 181 3.50 -1.72 2.16
C LEU A 181 3.00 -2.84 3.09
N GLN A 182 2.74 -2.50 4.35
CA GLN A 182 2.05 -3.41 5.27
C GLN A 182 0.66 -3.76 4.70
N GLY A 183 0.40 -5.06 4.50
CA GLY A 183 -0.84 -5.59 3.93
C GLY A 183 -0.75 -6.15 2.50
N GLY A 184 0.36 -5.92 1.79
CA GLY A 184 0.71 -6.67 0.56
C GLY A 184 0.02 -6.26 -0.74
N GLY A 185 -0.72 -5.16 -0.76
CA GLY A 185 -1.29 -4.58 -1.99
C GLY A 185 -0.50 -3.33 -2.41
N SER A 186 -0.32 -3.11 -3.71
CA SER A 186 0.13 -1.82 -4.22
C SER A 186 -0.99 -0.78 -4.06
N MET A 187 -0.68 0.49 -4.27
CA MET A 187 -1.72 1.52 -4.34
C MET A 187 -1.35 2.58 -5.36
N LEU A 188 -2.34 3.18 -6.00
CA LEU A 188 -2.12 4.42 -6.71
C LEU A 188 -1.70 5.53 -5.74
N LEU A 189 -0.40 5.82 -5.71
CA LEU A 189 0.19 6.78 -4.79
C LEU A 189 -0.01 8.21 -5.31
N LYS A 190 0.33 8.43 -6.58
CA LYS A 190 0.21 9.74 -7.22
C LYS A 190 0.11 9.60 -8.73
N THR A 191 -0.48 10.61 -9.36
CA THR A 191 -0.49 10.75 -10.81
C THR A 191 0.31 11.97 -11.25
N TYR A 192 0.96 11.86 -12.40
CA TYR A 192 1.77 12.92 -13.01
C TYR A 192 1.27 13.21 -14.43
N ALA A 193 1.43 14.46 -14.87
CA ALA A 193 1.07 14.88 -16.22
C ALA A 193 2.10 14.49 -17.28
N THR A 194 3.35 14.24 -16.88
CA THR A 194 4.45 13.89 -17.81
C THR A 194 5.23 12.68 -17.30
N GLN A 195 5.68 11.82 -18.22
CA GLN A 195 6.46 10.62 -17.91
C GLN A 195 7.75 10.97 -17.17
N GLY A 196 8.49 11.98 -17.65
CA GLY A 196 9.75 12.40 -17.04
C GLY A 196 9.59 12.85 -15.58
N ASN A 197 8.48 13.48 -15.21
CA ASN A 197 8.23 13.85 -13.81
C ASN A 197 7.88 12.63 -12.95
N ALA A 198 7.15 11.67 -13.50
CA ALA A 198 6.84 10.42 -12.81
C ALA A 198 8.11 9.60 -12.54
N ILE A 199 8.99 9.47 -13.53
CA ILE A 199 10.28 8.75 -13.42
C ILE A 199 11.17 9.43 -12.37
N LYS A 200 11.38 10.75 -12.47
CA LYS A 200 12.16 11.50 -11.47
C LYS A 200 11.60 11.34 -10.05
N ALA A 201 10.28 11.27 -9.91
CA ALA A 201 9.65 11.02 -8.62
C ALA A 201 9.85 9.58 -8.13
N ALA A 202 9.75 8.59 -9.02
CA ALA A 202 9.99 7.19 -8.72
C ALA A 202 11.41 6.96 -8.20
N ASP A 203 12.42 7.52 -8.87
CA ASP A 203 13.83 7.39 -8.45
C ASP A 203 14.08 8.08 -7.12
N ARG A 204 13.66 9.35 -6.99
CA ARG A 204 13.83 10.11 -5.74
C ARG A 204 13.17 9.41 -4.56
N LEU A 205 11.94 8.91 -4.72
CA LEU A 205 11.24 8.22 -3.65
C LEU A 205 11.86 6.85 -3.38
N GLY A 206 12.30 6.14 -4.42
CA GLY A 206 12.95 4.85 -4.26
C GLY A 206 14.26 4.93 -3.50
N GLU A 207 15.08 5.94 -3.76
CA GLU A 207 16.30 6.21 -2.99
C GLU A 207 16.00 6.63 -1.54
N GLN A 208 14.97 7.46 -1.33
CA GLN A 208 14.64 7.96 0.01
C GLN A 208 14.08 6.87 0.93
N LEU A 209 13.30 5.96 0.36
CA LEU A 209 12.48 4.99 1.10
C LEU A 209 12.99 3.55 0.99
N ASP A 210 13.97 3.29 0.13
CA ASP A 210 14.40 1.93 -0.24
C ASP A 210 13.22 1.03 -0.65
N ILE A 211 12.29 1.59 -1.42
CA ILE A 211 11.10 0.92 -1.97
C ILE A 211 11.10 1.12 -3.48
N ARG A 212 10.89 0.06 -4.26
CA ARG A 212 10.78 0.20 -5.71
C ARG A 212 9.44 0.82 -6.10
N PHE A 213 9.47 1.72 -7.07
CA PHE A 213 8.27 2.31 -7.65
C PHE A 213 8.18 1.99 -9.15
N VAL A 214 6.97 1.68 -9.60
CA VAL A 214 6.63 1.52 -11.01
C VAL A 214 5.90 2.75 -11.50
N VAL A 215 6.31 3.23 -12.68
CA VAL A 215 5.56 4.20 -13.47
C VAL A 215 4.83 3.46 -14.57
N ALA A 216 3.53 3.68 -14.65
CA ALA A 216 2.68 3.04 -15.64
C ALA A 216 1.64 4.02 -16.19
N VAL A 217 1.05 3.70 -17.34
CA VAL A 217 -0.06 4.47 -17.91
C VAL A 217 -1.27 3.55 -18.09
N PRO A 218 -2.46 3.93 -17.58
CA PRO A 218 -3.66 3.15 -17.81
C PRO A 218 -4.02 3.22 -19.30
N ARG A 219 -4.17 2.05 -19.94
CA ARG A 219 -4.57 1.95 -21.34
C ARG A 219 -6.06 1.69 -21.47
N ILE A 220 -6.60 0.84 -20.60
CA ILE A 220 -8.04 0.62 -20.50
C ILE A 220 -8.42 0.45 -19.03
N ALA A 221 -9.49 1.14 -18.62
CA ALA A 221 -10.06 1.07 -17.29
C ALA A 221 -11.53 0.66 -17.40
N PHE A 222 -11.96 -0.26 -16.54
CA PHE A 222 -13.32 -0.79 -16.57
C PHE A 222 -13.95 -0.74 -15.18
N LEU A 223 -15.26 -0.49 -15.15
CA LEU A 223 -16.09 -0.49 -13.96
C LEU A 223 -17.08 -1.66 -14.04
N ASN A 224 -17.06 -2.53 -13.03
CA ASN A 224 -18.03 -3.59 -12.83
C ASN A 224 -19.39 -2.93 -12.54
N ARG A 225 -20.41 -3.28 -13.33
CA ARG A 225 -21.80 -2.89 -13.08
C ARG A 225 -22.53 -4.04 -12.42
#